data_AF-A0A8C9Q1C1-F1
#
_entry.id   AF-A0A8C9Q1C1-F1
#
_cell.length_a   1.000
_cell.length_b   1.000
_cell.length_c   1.000
_cell.angle_alpha   90.00
_cell.angle_beta   90.00
_cell.angle_gamma   90.00
#
_symmetry.space_group_name_H-M   'P 1'
#
loop_
_entity.id
_entity.type
_entity.pdbx_description
1 polymer ?
#
loop_
_entity_poly.entity_id
_entity_poly.type
_entity_poly.pdbx_seq_one_letter_code
_entity_poly.pdbx_strand_id
1 'polypeptide(L)'
;MGKRKISVCQQTWALLHKNILKKWRMKREPLMEWMNALLLLLFLYFYPVGHQVEDFSLRPPVNLGRVDSFNESKFAMEYTPVTNVTQQIMSKVATTSFMTGEEVMGLSDEEIIFTNTYSYHLKFLLGQRIPISKEHRDHTAHCFEEDEDVDCYISIFWKEGFVALQAAINAAIKETTTNHSVMEELMSESQLIFFIFFCIISFSPFIYYASISVTRERKTMKVLMTMMGLQDSALWLSWGLLYAGFIFIMALFLALTIKSTQFFILTNFMVVFTLFLLYGLLLWLS
;
A
#
# COMPACT_ATOMS: atom_id res chain seq x y z
N MET A 1 -33.16 29.67 -51.03
CA MET A 1 -31.81 29.43 -50.47
C MET A 1 -31.94 29.00 -49.02
N GLY A 2 -31.90 27.70 -48.74
CA GLY A 2 -31.93 27.19 -47.37
C GLY A 2 -30.60 27.44 -46.68
N LYS A 3 -30.59 28.23 -45.61
CA LYS A 3 -29.41 28.38 -44.73
C LYS A 3 -29.11 27.00 -44.13
N ARG A 4 -28.04 26.33 -44.60
CA ARG A 4 -27.49 25.14 -43.92
C ARG A 4 -27.03 25.57 -42.53
N LYS A 5 -27.83 25.30 -41.50
CA LYS A 5 -27.34 25.29 -40.11
C LYS A 5 -26.31 24.15 -40.05
N ILE A 6 -25.04 24.50 -40.09
CA ILE A 6 -23.96 23.53 -39.86
C ILE A 6 -24.23 22.91 -38.49
N SER A 7 -24.39 21.59 -38.43
CA SER A 7 -24.74 20.94 -37.17
C SER A 7 -23.56 21.05 -36.20
N VAL A 8 -23.88 21.27 -34.92
CA VAL A 8 -22.88 21.37 -33.83
C VAL A 8 -21.94 20.16 -33.88
N CYS A 9 -22.47 18.97 -34.15
CA CYS A 9 -21.71 17.73 -34.26
C CYS A 9 -20.65 17.76 -35.39
N GLN A 10 -20.97 18.29 -36.57
CA GLN A 10 -19.99 18.43 -37.65
C GLN A 10 -18.87 19.41 -37.29
N GLN A 11 -19.20 20.51 -36.61
CA GLN A 11 -18.20 21.46 -36.11
C GLN A 11 -17.31 20.82 -35.04
N THR A 12 -17.90 20.09 -34.09
CA THR A 12 -17.17 19.38 -33.04
C THR A 12 -16.18 18.36 -33.62
N TRP A 13 -16.60 17.60 -34.65
CA TRP A 13 -15.74 16.60 -35.29
C TRP A 13 -14.57 17.23 -36.05
N ALA A 14 -14.82 18.31 -36.80
CA ALA A 14 -13.76 19.04 -37.51
C ALA A 14 -12.75 19.67 -36.54
N LEU A 15 -13.24 20.25 -35.44
CA LEU A 15 -12.38 20.80 -34.38
C LEU A 15 -11.59 19.71 -33.65
N LEU A 16 -12.21 18.55 -33.39
CA LEU A 16 -11.54 17.42 -32.77
C LEU A 16 -10.36 16.96 -33.64
N HIS A 17 -10.60 16.80 -34.94
CA HIS A 17 -9.56 16.39 -35.87
C HIS A 17 -8.41 17.41 -35.95
N LYS A 18 -8.75 18.72 -35.99
CA LYS A 18 -7.76 19.81 -35.90
C LYS A 18 -6.94 19.73 -34.60
N ASN A 19 -7.60 19.48 -33.46
CA ASN A 19 -6.95 19.42 -32.15
C ASN A 19 -6.02 18.20 -32.04
N ILE A 20 -6.43 17.05 -32.56
CA ILE A 20 -5.60 15.84 -32.65
C ILE A 20 -4.36 16.10 -33.51
N LEU A 21 -4.53 16.67 -34.71
CA LEU A 21 -3.42 17.04 -35.60
C LEU A 21 -2.47 18.04 -34.93
N LYS A 22 -3.00 19.03 -34.21
CA LYS A 22 -2.21 20.02 -33.47
C LYS A 22 -1.38 19.37 -32.37
N LYS A 23 -1.98 18.51 -31.53
CA LYS A 23 -1.28 17.76 -30.48
C LYS A 23 -0.22 16.83 -31.10
N TRP A 24 -0.53 16.16 -32.20
CA TRP A 24 0.40 15.27 -32.88
C TRP A 24 1.61 16.03 -33.49
N ARG A 25 1.37 17.22 -34.04
CA ARG A 25 2.44 18.08 -34.58
C ARG A 25 3.28 18.72 -33.47
N MET A 26 2.66 19.14 -32.37
CA MET A 26 3.32 19.76 -31.22
C MET A 26 3.82 18.70 -30.22
N LYS A 27 4.65 17.75 -30.68
CA LYS A 27 5.05 16.54 -29.91
C LYS A 27 5.54 16.79 -28.47
N ARG A 28 6.12 17.96 -28.18
CA ARG A 28 6.69 18.29 -26.86
C ARG A 28 5.66 18.43 -25.74
N GLU A 29 4.54 19.11 -26.00
CA GLU A 29 3.49 19.37 -24.99
C GLU A 29 2.79 18.07 -24.52
N PRO A 30 2.24 17.21 -25.39
CA PRO A 30 1.63 15.96 -24.96
C PRO A 30 2.66 14.98 -24.40
N LEU A 31 3.90 14.99 -24.88
CA LEU A 31 4.95 14.13 -24.31
C LEU A 31 5.22 14.50 -22.85
N MET A 32 5.26 15.80 -22.51
CA MET A 32 5.46 16.26 -21.14
C MET A 32 4.24 15.95 -20.24
N GLU A 33 3.02 16.09 -20.79
CA GLU A 33 1.77 15.68 -20.14
C GLU A 33 1.80 14.21 -19.73
N TRP A 34 2.11 13.32 -20.69
CA TRP A 34 2.15 11.87 -20.47
C TRP A 34 3.33 11.46 -19.58
N MET A 35 4.51 12.04 -19.75
CA MET A 35 5.68 11.74 -18.92
C MET A 35 5.42 12.01 -17.44
N ASN A 36 4.79 13.14 -17.09
CA ASN A 36 4.48 13.48 -15.70
C ASN A 36 3.47 12.49 -15.09
N ALA A 37 2.41 12.15 -15.83
CA ALA A 37 1.41 11.21 -15.37
C ALA A 37 1.95 9.78 -15.24
N LEU A 38 2.75 9.33 -16.22
CA LEU A 38 3.40 8.02 -16.19
C LEU A 38 4.45 7.92 -15.10
N LEU A 39 5.19 9.00 -14.82
CA LEU A 39 6.15 9.04 -13.71
C LEU A 39 5.45 8.85 -12.37
N LEU A 40 4.29 9.50 -12.15
CA LEU A 40 3.48 9.28 -10.94
C LEU A 40 2.96 7.85 -10.86
N LEU A 41 2.53 7.28 -11.99
CA LEU A 41 2.10 5.88 -12.06
C LEU A 41 3.25 4.90 -11.79
N LEU A 42 4.45 5.24 -12.25
CA LEU A 42 5.67 4.48 -12.03
C LEU A 42 6.07 4.53 -10.55
N PHE A 43 5.95 5.69 -9.90
CA PHE A 43 6.12 5.82 -8.46
C PHE A 43 5.08 5.01 -7.69
N LEU A 44 3.84 4.93 -8.15
CA LEU A 44 2.80 4.09 -7.55
C LEU A 44 3.14 2.59 -7.70
N TYR A 45 3.69 2.20 -8.84
CA TYR A 45 4.08 0.82 -9.12
C TYR A 45 5.31 0.38 -8.31
N PHE A 46 6.33 1.25 -8.22
CA PHE A 46 7.54 1.01 -7.43
C PHE A 46 7.41 1.40 -5.97
N TYR A 47 6.32 2.07 -5.56
CA TYR A 47 6.06 2.32 -4.16
C TYR A 47 6.18 0.97 -3.47
N PRO A 48 7.03 0.85 -2.44
CA PRO A 48 7.27 -0.43 -1.81
C PRO A 48 5.92 -0.88 -1.26
N VAL A 49 5.30 -1.79 -2.01
CA VAL A 49 4.22 -2.63 -1.52
C VAL A 49 4.92 -3.46 -0.46
N GLY A 50 4.97 -2.92 0.76
CA GLY A 50 5.39 -3.62 1.97
C GLY A 50 4.49 -4.81 2.29
N HIS A 51 3.56 -5.15 1.41
CA HIS A 51 3.17 -6.53 1.20
C HIS A 51 4.23 -7.23 0.34
N GLN A 52 5.38 -7.53 0.96
CA GLN A 52 5.95 -8.87 0.80
C GLN A 52 4.88 -9.85 1.29
N VAL A 53 3.87 -10.11 0.47
CA VAL A 53 3.43 -11.49 0.32
C VAL A 53 4.53 -12.09 -0.56
N GLU A 54 5.69 -12.36 0.05
CA GLU A 54 6.57 -13.33 -0.54
C GLU A 54 5.72 -14.58 -0.66
N ASP A 55 5.42 -14.95 -1.90
CA ASP A 55 4.83 -16.21 -2.26
C ASP A 55 5.84 -17.31 -1.86
N PHE A 56 5.88 -17.63 -0.56
CA PHE A 56 6.47 -18.86 -0.03
C PHE A 56 5.69 -20.10 -0.52
N SER A 57 4.67 -19.89 -1.37
CA SER A 57 3.72 -20.85 -1.92
C SER A 57 4.32 -21.94 -2.81
N LEU A 58 5.65 -21.97 -3.03
CA LEU A 58 6.31 -23.11 -3.69
C LEU A 58 6.64 -24.27 -2.74
N ARG A 59 6.65 -24.09 -1.42
CA ARG A 59 6.72 -25.21 -0.47
C ARG A 59 5.49 -25.21 0.44
N PRO A 60 4.88 -26.37 0.70
CA PRO A 60 3.84 -26.45 1.71
C PRO A 60 4.42 -25.96 3.04
N PRO A 61 3.71 -25.08 3.77
CA PRO A 61 4.16 -24.63 5.08
C PRO A 61 4.33 -25.84 6.00
N VAL A 62 5.51 -25.94 6.62
CA VAL A 62 5.76 -26.96 7.63
C VAL A 62 4.99 -26.57 8.88
N ASN A 63 4.09 -27.44 9.32
CA ASN A 63 3.33 -27.21 10.54
C ASN A 63 4.23 -27.48 11.75
N LEU A 64 4.70 -26.40 12.41
CA LEU A 64 5.54 -26.47 13.60
C LEU A 64 4.75 -26.79 14.89
N GLY A 65 3.44 -27.05 14.78
CA GLY A 65 2.56 -27.37 15.92
C GLY A 65 1.82 -26.15 16.46
N ARG A 66 1.19 -26.32 17.62
CA ARG A 66 0.45 -25.24 18.32
C ARG A 66 1.41 -24.50 19.25
N VAL A 67 1.38 -23.17 19.25
CA VAL A 67 2.24 -22.34 20.12
C VAL A 67 2.11 -22.73 21.61
N ASP A 68 0.92 -23.14 22.04
CA ASP A 68 0.61 -23.53 23.42
C ASP A 68 1.20 -24.90 23.83
N SER A 69 1.84 -25.65 22.92
CA SER A 69 2.45 -26.95 23.26
C SER A 69 3.84 -26.81 23.88
N PHE A 70 4.42 -25.61 23.89
CA PHE A 70 5.67 -25.35 24.58
C PHE A 70 5.47 -25.50 26.09
N ASN A 71 6.30 -26.31 26.75
CA ASN A 71 6.23 -26.54 28.19
C ASN A 71 7.65 -26.68 28.75
N GLU A 72 8.21 -25.58 29.24
CA GLU A 72 9.44 -25.60 30.04
C GLU A 72 9.12 -25.22 31.49
N SER A 73 9.52 -26.08 32.43
CA SER A 73 9.26 -25.93 33.86
C SER A 73 10.21 -24.96 34.58
N LYS A 74 11.18 -24.35 33.88
CA LYS A 74 12.21 -23.47 34.44
C LYS A 74 12.40 -22.21 33.61
N PHE A 75 11.37 -21.38 33.60
CA PHE A 75 11.38 -20.11 32.90
C PHE A 75 11.42 -18.97 33.92
N ALA A 76 12.57 -18.34 34.10
CA ALA A 76 12.77 -17.23 35.05
C ALA A 76 13.24 -16.00 34.27
N MET A 77 12.44 -14.93 34.26
CA MET A 77 12.75 -13.70 33.53
C MET A 77 12.72 -12.49 34.44
N GLU A 78 13.74 -11.65 34.29
CA GLU A 78 13.76 -10.33 34.90
C GLU A 78 13.17 -9.30 33.94
N TYR A 79 12.49 -8.28 34.47
CA TYR A 79 11.92 -7.20 33.66
C TYR A 79 12.20 -5.83 34.25
N THR A 80 12.48 -4.87 33.39
CA THR A 80 12.80 -3.48 33.75
C THR A 80 12.06 -2.50 32.83
N PRO A 81 11.57 -1.34 33.30
CA PRO A 81 11.41 -0.94 34.70
C PRO A 81 10.19 -1.61 35.38
N VAL A 82 10.26 -1.77 36.70
CA VAL A 82 9.15 -2.28 37.51
C VAL A 82 8.16 -1.13 37.77
N THR A 83 7.03 -1.15 37.06
CA THR A 83 5.94 -0.17 37.17
C THR A 83 4.61 -0.90 37.36
N ASN A 84 3.57 -0.23 37.85
CA ASN A 84 2.25 -0.85 38.05
C ASN A 84 1.71 -1.53 36.78
N VAL A 85 1.98 -0.94 35.61
CA VAL A 85 1.51 -1.48 34.32
C VAL A 85 2.35 -2.67 33.87
N THR A 86 3.69 -2.59 33.94
CA THR A 86 4.57 -3.70 33.55
C THR A 86 4.41 -4.90 34.49
N GLN A 87 4.17 -4.66 35.78
CA GLN A 87 3.85 -5.71 36.74
C GLN A 87 2.52 -6.40 36.42
N GLN A 88 1.48 -5.65 36.04
CA GLN A 88 0.20 -6.23 35.60
C GLN A 88 0.37 -7.08 34.34
N ILE A 89 1.12 -6.59 33.35
CA ILE A 89 1.43 -7.35 32.12
C ILE A 89 2.15 -8.64 32.48
N MET A 90 3.25 -8.57 33.23
CA MET A 90 4.06 -9.74 33.58
C MET A 90 3.32 -10.73 34.47
N SER A 91 2.42 -10.27 35.35
CA SER A 91 1.57 -11.16 36.14
C SER A 91 0.62 -11.98 35.26
N LYS A 92 0.07 -11.39 34.18
CA LYS A 92 -0.77 -12.12 33.22
C LYS A 92 0.06 -13.10 32.40
N VAL A 93 1.25 -12.70 31.96
CA VAL A 93 2.18 -13.60 31.26
C VAL A 93 2.53 -14.81 32.14
N ALA A 94 2.81 -14.62 33.43
CA ALA A 94 3.09 -15.72 34.36
C ALA A 94 1.91 -16.69 34.56
N THR A 95 0.67 -16.23 34.40
CA THR A 95 -0.52 -17.10 34.47
C THR A 95 -0.74 -17.94 33.21
N THR A 96 -0.02 -17.68 32.12
CA THR A 96 -0.11 -18.51 30.91
C THR A 96 0.56 -19.86 31.12
N SER A 97 -0.09 -20.93 30.65
CA SER A 97 0.18 -22.33 31.00
C SER A 97 1.57 -22.85 30.62
N PHE A 98 2.35 -22.10 29.85
CA PHE A 98 3.69 -22.48 29.38
C PHE A 98 4.83 -21.82 30.19
N MET A 99 4.53 -20.93 31.14
CA MET A 99 5.52 -20.22 31.98
C MET A 99 5.32 -20.46 33.47
N THR A 100 4.77 -21.63 33.84
CA THR A 100 4.56 -21.98 35.25
C THR A 100 5.90 -22.34 35.89
N GLY A 101 6.66 -21.31 36.29
CA GLY A 101 7.93 -21.39 37.00
C GLY A 101 7.88 -20.63 38.33
N GLU A 102 8.46 -21.23 39.36
CA GLU A 102 8.49 -20.76 40.75
C GLU A 102 9.31 -19.47 40.90
N GLU A 103 8.84 -18.52 41.73
CA GLU A 103 9.58 -17.30 42.09
C GLU A 103 10.92 -17.66 42.73
N VAL A 104 12.04 -17.35 42.07
CA VAL A 104 13.35 -17.30 42.73
C VAL A 104 14.13 -16.09 42.23
N MET A 105 14.30 -15.12 43.14
CA MET A 105 15.27 -14.04 43.02
C MET A 105 16.68 -14.61 42.86
N GLY A 106 17.34 -14.32 41.74
CA GLY A 106 18.75 -14.62 41.55
C GLY A 106 19.19 -14.60 40.08
N LEU A 107 19.75 -13.47 39.67
CA LEU A 107 20.55 -13.24 38.46
C LEU A 107 20.06 -14.01 37.21
N SER A 108 18.94 -13.60 36.63
CA SER A 108 18.53 -14.14 35.34
C SER A 108 19.33 -13.50 34.21
N ASP A 109 19.91 -14.34 33.34
CA ASP A 109 20.62 -13.91 32.13
C ASP A 109 19.67 -13.45 30.99
N GLU A 110 18.35 -13.53 31.22
CA GLU A 110 17.29 -13.15 30.29
C GLU A 110 16.47 -11.96 30.83
N GLU A 111 16.49 -10.86 30.07
CA GLU A 111 15.90 -9.59 30.51
C GLU A 111 14.88 -9.05 29.49
N ILE A 112 13.72 -8.62 29.99
CA ILE A 112 12.71 -7.88 29.24
C ILE A 112 12.81 -6.40 29.59
N ILE A 113 13.27 -5.59 28.64
CA ILE A 113 13.44 -4.15 28.82
C ILE A 113 12.27 -3.42 28.15
N PHE A 114 11.30 -3.00 28.94
CA PHE A 114 10.19 -2.16 28.46
C PHE A 114 10.68 -0.73 28.24
N THR A 115 10.64 -0.27 27.00
CA THR A 115 10.90 1.13 26.65
C THR A 115 9.67 2.00 26.87
N ASN A 116 8.48 1.45 26.60
CA ASN A 116 7.19 2.05 26.90
C ASN A 116 6.18 0.95 27.25
N THR A 117 4.93 1.31 27.55
CA THR A 117 3.83 0.37 27.81
C THR A 117 3.54 -0.59 26.65
N TYR A 118 3.92 -0.24 25.42
CA TYR A 118 3.64 -1.00 24.19
C TYR A 118 4.90 -1.53 23.50
N SER A 119 6.09 -1.18 24.00
CA SER A 119 7.34 -1.53 23.35
C SER A 119 8.31 -2.11 24.36
N TYR A 120 8.86 -3.27 24.02
CA TYR A 120 9.81 -3.99 24.84
C TYR A 120 10.95 -4.55 23.98
N HIS A 121 12.12 -4.70 24.59
CA HIS A 121 13.26 -5.39 24.02
C HIS A 121 13.49 -6.66 24.81
N LEU A 122 13.62 -7.78 24.11
CA LEU A 122 14.02 -9.05 24.71
C LEU A 122 15.53 -9.20 24.56
N LYS A 123 16.21 -9.44 25.68
CA LYS A 123 17.64 -9.70 25.72
C LYS A 123 17.84 -11.15 26.19
N PHE A 124 18.42 -11.95 25.30
CA PHE A 124 18.76 -13.34 25.56
C PHE A 124 20.26 -13.57 25.35
N LEU A 125 20.80 -14.60 26.01
CA LEU A 125 22.14 -15.09 25.70
C LEU A 125 22.19 -15.75 24.32
N LEU A 126 23.23 -15.37 23.56
CA LEU A 126 23.49 -15.91 22.24
C LEU A 126 23.85 -17.40 22.33
N GLY A 127 23.23 -18.25 21.51
CA GLY A 127 23.51 -19.68 21.45
C GLY A 127 22.69 -20.57 22.39
N GLN A 128 21.83 -19.99 23.24
CA GLN A 128 20.86 -20.75 24.03
C GLN A 128 19.47 -20.69 23.37
N ARG A 129 18.84 -19.51 23.28
CA ARG A 129 17.51 -19.32 22.64
C ARG A 129 17.51 -18.48 21.37
N ILE A 130 18.64 -17.84 21.05
CA ILE A 130 18.82 -17.10 19.80
C ILE A 130 19.93 -17.79 18.99
N PRO A 131 19.72 -18.08 17.69
CA PRO A 131 20.75 -18.64 16.85
C PRO A 131 22.00 -17.74 16.81
N ILE A 132 23.18 -18.36 16.76
CA ILE A 132 24.47 -17.66 16.73
C ILE A 132 24.64 -16.88 15.40
N SER A 133 23.98 -17.33 14.33
CA SER A 133 23.98 -16.68 13.02
C SER A 133 22.99 -15.51 12.97
N LYS A 134 23.49 -14.30 12.70
CA LYS A 134 22.65 -13.14 12.37
C LYS A 134 22.14 -13.25 10.94
N GLU A 135 20.84 -13.40 10.75
CA GLU A 135 20.21 -13.49 9.42
C GLU A 135 20.08 -12.13 8.70
N HIS A 136 20.57 -11.04 9.30
CA HIS A 136 20.36 -9.67 8.86
C HIS A 136 21.31 -9.15 7.75
N ARG A 137 21.85 -10.03 6.89
CA ARG A 137 22.58 -9.55 5.70
C ARG A 137 22.22 -10.23 4.38
N ASP A 138 21.93 -11.53 4.36
CA ASP A 138 21.99 -12.27 3.09
C ASP A 138 20.72 -13.03 2.69
N HIS A 139 19.58 -12.88 3.38
CA HIS A 139 18.31 -13.56 3.04
C HIS A 139 18.44 -15.06 2.75
N THR A 140 19.51 -15.70 3.24
CA THR A 140 19.76 -17.11 2.99
C THR A 140 19.17 -17.86 4.17
N ALA A 141 17.96 -18.38 3.99
CA ALA A 141 17.36 -19.27 4.98
C ALA A 141 18.25 -20.51 5.07
N HIS A 142 19.07 -20.57 6.11
CA HIS A 142 19.96 -21.69 6.39
C HIS A 142 19.12 -22.87 6.89
N CYS A 143 18.59 -23.64 5.95
CA CYS A 143 17.87 -24.88 6.22
C CYS A 143 18.69 -26.06 5.68
N PHE A 144 18.78 -27.12 6.46
CA PHE A 144 19.42 -28.36 6.06
C PHE A 144 18.38 -29.48 6.01
N GLU A 145 18.52 -30.35 5.01
CA GLU A 145 17.74 -31.58 4.92
C GLU A 145 18.55 -32.69 5.61
N GLU A 146 18.10 -33.16 6.77
CA GLU A 146 18.61 -34.35 7.44
C GLU A 146 17.48 -35.40 7.48
N ASP A 147 17.73 -36.56 6.87
CA ASP A 147 16.92 -37.79 6.99
C ASP A 147 15.39 -37.57 6.98
N GLU A 148 14.88 -36.97 5.89
CA GLU A 148 13.45 -36.69 5.59
C GLU A 148 12.80 -35.47 6.28
N ASP A 149 13.48 -34.80 7.22
CA ASP A 149 13.01 -33.55 7.82
C ASP A 149 13.92 -32.35 7.48
N VAL A 150 13.29 -31.20 7.23
CA VAL A 150 14.00 -29.92 6.98
C VAL A 150 14.14 -29.20 8.32
N ASP A 151 15.35 -29.11 8.87
CA ASP A 151 15.62 -28.27 10.04
C ASP A 151 16.20 -26.92 9.60
N CYS A 152 15.50 -25.86 9.95
CA CYS A 152 15.91 -24.49 9.67
C CYS A 152 16.45 -23.85 10.95
N TYR A 153 17.47 -23.00 10.86
CA TYR A 153 17.86 -22.23 12.05
C TYR A 153 16.73 -21.33 12.56
N ILE A 154 15.78 -20.94 11.70
CA ILE A 154 14.57 -20.21 12.10
C ILE A 154 13.66 -21.05 13.01
N SER A 155 13.57 -22.37 12.85
CA SER A 155 12.75 -23.22 13.73
C SER A 155 13.25 -23.22 15.17
N ILE A 156 14.49 -22.78 15.43
CA ILE A 156 15.01 -22.59 16.79
C ILE A 156 14.18 -21.57 17.56
N PHE A 157 13.74 -20.46 16.94
CA PHE A 157 12.87 -19.49 17.64
C PHE A 157 11.52 -20.10 18.07
N TRP A 158 11.06 -21.11 17.35
CA TRP A 158 9.85 -21.86 17.69
C TRP A 158 10.11 -22.92 18.76
N LYS A 159 11.14 -23.76 18.55
CA LYS A 159 11.52 -24.86 19.46
C LYS A 159 11.94 -24.34 20.84
N GLU A 160 12.66 -23.22 20.90
CA GLU A 160 13.17 -22.59 22.13
C GLU A 160 12.15 -21.66 22.83
N GLY A 161 10.90 -21.59 22.32
CA GLY A 161 9.82 -20.87 22.98
C GLY A 161 9.86 -19.34 22.88
N PHE A 162 10.77 -18.76 22.07
CA PHE A 162 10.85 -17.31 21.84
C PHE A 162 9.53 -16.77 21.25
N VAL A 163 8.98 -17.46 20.25
CA VAL A 163 7.70 -17.08 19.62
C VAL A 163 6.54 -17.19 20.62
N ALA A 164 6.53 -18.21 21.47
CA ALA A 164 5.52 -18.39 22.50
C ALA A 164 5.56 -17.27 23.54
N LEU A 165 6.75 -16.87 23.99
CA LEU A 165 6.92 -15.72 24.89
C LEU A 165 6.48 -14.41 24.26
N GLN A 166 6.90 -14.14 23.02
CA GLN A 166 6.53 -12.92 22.32
C GLN A 166 5.00 -12.83 22.15
N ALA A 167 4.35 -13.95 21.82
CA ALA A 167 2.89 -14.04 21.75
C ALA A 167 2.23 -13.80 23.11
N ALA A 168 2.78 -14.35 24.21
CA ALA A 168 2.30 -14.15 25.57
C ALA A 168 2.31 -12.69 25.99
N ILE A 169 3.46 -12.01 25.81
CA ILE A 169 3.64 -10.60 26.17
C ILE A 169 2.70 -9.73 25.32
N ASN A 170 2.63 -9.97 24.01
CA ASN A 170 1.75 -9.22 23.13
C ASN A 170 0.28 -9.40 23.50
N ALA A 171 -0.14 -10.62 23.84
CA ALA A 171 -1.49 -10.91 24.31
C ALA A 171 -1.78 -10.20 25.65
N ALA A 172 -0.84 -10.25 26.60
CA ALA A 172 -0.97 -9.58 27.89
C ALA A 172 -1.01 -8.05 27.76
N ILE A 173 -0.19 -7.45 26.89
CA ILE A 173 -0.25 -6.01 26.57
C ILE A 173 -1.62 -5.68 25.98
N LYS A 174 -2.11 -6.46 25.02
CA LYS A 174 -3.42 -6.24 24.39
C LYS A 174 -4.56 -6.32 25.41
N GLU A 175 -4.54 -7.34 26.27
CA GLU A 175 -5.56 -7.58 27.30
C GLU A 175 -5.51 -6.55 28.44
N THR A 176 -4.34 -5.99 28.74
CA THR A 176 -4.19 -4.93 29.75
C THR A 176 -4.54 -3.55 29.19
N THR A 177 -4.31 -3.30 27.91
CA THR A 177 -4.46 -1.96 27.30
C THR A 177 -5.81 -1.73 26.65
N THR A 178 -6.51 -2.77 26.19
CA THR A 178 -7.68 -2.61 25.32
C THR A 178 -8.78 -3.64 25.57
N ASN A 179 -9.98 -3.18 25.96
CA ASN A 179 -11.24 -3.90 25.71
C ASN A 179 -11.74 -3.73 24.25
N HIS A 180 -11.03 -2.96 23.42
CA HIS A 180 -11.11 -2.95 21.96
C HIS A 180 -9.87 -2.22 21.40
N SER A 181 -9.10 -2.83 20.51
CA SER A 181 -7.80 -2.30 20.07
C SER A 181 -7.84 -1.78 18.63
N VAL A 182 -7.77 -0.46 18.48
CA VAL A 182 -7.64 0.25 17.19
C VAL A 182 -6.20 0.74 17.06
N MET A 183 -5.31 -0.11 16.55
CA MET A 183 -3.93 0.28 16.24
C MET A 183 -3.38 -0.45 15.01
N GLU A 184 -3.85 -1.67 14.73
CA GLU A 184 -3.64 -2.31 13.42
C GLU A 184 -4.41 -1.60 12.29
N GLU A 185 -5.53 -0.95 12.61
CA GLU A 185 -6.34 -0.20 11.63
C GLU A 185 -5.61 1.06 11.14
N LEU A 186 -4.88 1.78 12.01
CA LEU A 186 -4.25 3.06 11.67
C LEU A 186 -3.01 2.91 10.77
N MET A 187 -2.28 1.79 10.88
CA MET A 187 -1.09 1.53 10.04
C MET A 187 -1.49 1.09 8.63
N SER A 188 -2.56 0.29 8.51
CA SER A 188 -3.16 -0.10 7.23
C SER A 188 -3.84 1.08 6.53
N GLU A 189 -4.59 1.90 7.27
CA GLU A 189 -5.29 3.07 6.72
C GLU A 189 -4.33 4.11 6.16
N SER A 190 -3.19 4.37 6.81
CA SER A 190 -2.23 5.37 6.33
C SER A 190 -1.71 5.07 4.92
N GLN A 191 -1.33 3.82 4.64
CA GLN A 191 -0.80 3.41 3.34
C GLN A 191 -1.86 3.46 2.25
N LEU A 192 -3.09 3.08 2.58
CA LEU A 192 -4.24 3.15 1.67
C LEU A 192 -4.58 4.61 1.31
N ILE A 193 -4.52 5.52 2.29
CA ILE A 193 -4.73 6.96 2.06
C ILE A 193 -3.65 7.53 1.13
N PHE A 194 -2.38 7.18 1.34
CA PHE A 194 -1.29 7.59 0.43
C PHE A 194 -1.50 7.04 -0.98
N PHE A 195 -1.89 5.77 -1.12
CA PHE A 195 -2.18 5.14 -2.41
C PHE A 195 -3.31 5.87 -3.17
N ILE A 196 -4.43 6.14 -2.49
CA ILE A 196 -5.55 6.89 -3.07
C ILE A 196 -5.12 8.31 -3.47
N PHE A 197 -4.30 8.96 -2.66
CA PHE A 197 -3.79 10.30 -2.94
C PHE A 197 -2.96 10.36 -4.22
N PHE A 198 -2.06 9.39 -4.44
CA PHE A 198 -1.32 9.29 -5.70
C PHE A 198 -2.23 9.01 -6.90
N CYS A 199 -3.25 8.16 -6.74
CA CYS A 199 -4.24 7.91 -7.79
C CYS A 199 -4.98 9.20 -8.17
N ILE A 200 -5.39 10.01 -7.19
CA ILE A 200 -6.05 11.30 -7.41
C ILE A 200 -5.13 12.29 -8.14
N ILE A 201 -3.88 12.44 -7.66
CA ILE A 201 -2.93 13.40 -8.23
C ILE A 201 -2.55 13.05 -9.67
N SER A 202 -2.57 11.77 -10.05
CA SER A 202 -2.24 11.35 -11.42
C SER A 202 -3.14 11.97 -12.50
N PHE A 203 -4.36 12.41 -12.15
CA PHE A 203 -5.28 13.10 -13.07
C PHE A 203 -5.01 14.61 -13.18
N SER A 204 -4.32 15.21 -12.20
CA SER A 204 -4.06 16.66 -12.13
C SER A 204 -3.30 17.21 -13.35
N PRO A 205 -2.23 16.58 -13.86
CA PRO A 205 -1.53 17.06 -15.04
C PRO A 205 -2.46 17.24 -16.25
N PHE A 206 -3.33 16.26 -16.52
CA PHE A 206 -4.22 16.32 -17.68
C PHE A 206 -5.17 17.51 -17.61
N ILE A 207 -5.70 17.81 -16.43
CA ILE A 207 -6.64 18.92 -16.23
C ILE A 207 -5.92 20.26 -16.27
N TYR A 208 -4.72 20.34 -15.71
CA TYR A 208 -3.90 21.54 -15.77
C TYR A 208 -3.58 21.93 -17.24
N TYR A 209 -3.09 20.97 -18.03
CA TYR A 209 -2.79 21.21 -19.44
C TYR A 209 -4.06 21.40 -20.29
N ALA A 210 -5.17 20.73 -19.96
CA ALA A 210 -6.47 20.99 -20.58
C ALA A 210 -6.92 22.43 -20.34
N SER A 211 -6.82 22.92 -19.10
CA SER A 211 -7.21 24.29 -18.74
C SER A 211 -6.38 25.33 -19.46
N ILE A 212 -5.06 25.14 -19.55
CA ILE A 212 -4.17 26.04 -20.30
C ILE A 212 -4.49 26.00 -21.80
N SER A 213 -4.71 24.81 -22.37
CA SER A 213 -4.99 24.69 -23.80
C SER A 213 -6.35 25.28 -24.19
N VAL A 214 -7.39 25.07 -23.38
CA VAL A 214 -8.72 25.67 -23.55
C VAL A 214 -8.66 27.19 -23.39
N THR A 215 -7.97 27.71 -22.38
CA THR A 215 -7.86 29.18 -22.17
C THR A 215 -7.05 29.86 -23.27
N ARG A 216 -5.95 29.23 -23.74
CA ARG A 216 -5.14 29.73 -24.86
C ARG A 216 -5.93 29.72 -26.17
N GLU A 217 -6.62 28.62 -26.47
CA GLU A 217 -7.42 28.52 -27.69
C GLU A 217 -8.64 29.43 -27.63
N ARG A 218 -9.28 29.63 -26.47
CA ARG A 218 -10.36 30.61 -26.29
C ARG A 218 -9.88 32.04 -26.58
N LYS A 219 -8.68 32.44 -26.12
CA LYS A 219 -8.12 33.77 -26.43
C LYS A 219 -7.88 33.97 -27.93
N THR A 220 -7.31 32.98 -28.61
CA THR A 220 -7.03 33.05 -30.05
C THR A 220 -8.28 32.91 -30.92
N MET A 221 -9.18 32.01 -30.54
CA MET A 221 -10.38 31.69 -31.31
C MET A 221 -11.52 32.67 -31.05
N LYS A 222 -11.54 33.49 -29.99
CA LYS A 222 -12.59 34.51 -29.81
C LYS A 222 -12.72 35.43 -31.04
N VAL A 223 -11.60 35.84 -31.63
CA VAL A 223 -11.57 36.63 -32.87
C VAL A 223 -12.03 35.78 -34.07
N LEU A 224 -11.59 34.51 -34.16
CA LEU A 224 -11.91 33.59 -35.25
C LEU A 224 -13.39 33.12 -35.24
N MET A 225 -13.95 32.88 -34.06
CA MET A 225 -15.33 32.43 -33.81
C MET A 225 -16.31 33.54 -34.18
N THR A 226 -15.95 34.80 -33.92
CA THR A 226 -16.74 35.97 -34.35
C THR A 226 -16.74 36.10 -35.88
N MET A 227 -15.64 35.74 -36.57
CA MET A 227 -15.58 35.77 -38.04
C MET A 227 -16.23 34.56 -38.73
N MET A 228 -16.16 33.36 -38.13
CA MET A 228 -16.63 32.11 -38.77
C MET A 228 -18.00 31.61 -38.26
N GLY A 229 -18.58 32.24 -37.23
CA GLY A 229 -19.89 31.85 -36.68
C GLY A 229 -19.88 30.50 -35.95
N LEU A 230 -18.75 30.15 -35.32
CA LEU A 230 -18.57 28.88 -34.61
C LEU A 230 -19.25 28.92 -33.23
N GLN A 231 -19.92 27.83 -32.84
CA GLN A 231 -20.63 27.79 -31.56
C GLN A 231 -19.70 27.48 -30.37
N ASP A 232 -19.83 28.20 -29.27
CA ASP A 232 -19.03 28.00 -28.05
C ASP A 232 -19.13 26.58 -27.47
N SER A 233 -20.28 25.94 -27.62
CA SER A 233 -20.52 24.55 -27.21
C SER A 233 -19.70 23.54 -28.02
N ALA A 234 -19.51 23.77 -29.32
CA ALA A 234 -18.76 22.86 -30.18
C ALA A 234 -17.26 22.83 -29.80
N LEU A 235 -16.72 23.96 -29.35
CA LEU A 235 -15.33 24.07 -28.89
C LEU A 235 -15.12 23.36 -27.55
N TRP A 236 -16.03 23.56 -26.59
CA TRP A 236 -15.99 22.84 -25.30
C TRP A 236 -16.12 21.33 -25.48
N LEU A 237 -17.06 20.88 -26.32
CA LEU A 237 -17.24 19.46 -26.62
C LEU A 237 -16.03 18.84 -27.33
N SER A 238 -15.38 19.58 -28.22
CA SER A 238 -14.20 19.08 -28.94
C SER A 238 -13.02 18.83 -28.01
N TRP A 239 -12.72 19.78 -27.11
CA TRP A 239 -11.68 19.61 -26.10
C TRP A 239 -12.04 18.55 -25.07
N GLY A 240 -13.30 18.51 -24.64
CA GLY A 240 -13.81 17.51 -23.71
C GLY A 240 -13.69 16.10 -24.24
N LEU A 241 -14.07 15.85 -25.49
CA LEU A 241 -13.97 14.52 -26.09
C LEU A 241 -12.51 14.06 -26.22
N LEU A 242 -11.59 14.98 -26.53
CA LEU A 242 -10.16 14.68 -26.61
C LEU A 242 -9.60 14.28 -25.23
N TYR A 243 -9.88 15.06 -24.19
CA TYR A 243 -9.39 14.79 -22.84
C TYR A 243 -10.12 13.63 -22.16
N ALA A 244 -11.39 13.36 -22.49
CA ALA A 244 -12.10 12.15 -22.08
C ALA A 244 -11.38 10.88 -22.59
N GLY A 245 -10.85 10.92 -23.81
CA GLY A 245 -10.01 9.83 -24.34
C GLY A 245 -8.71 9.63 -23.54
N PHE A 246 -8.03 10.70 -23.14
CA PHE A 246 -6.83 10.60 -22.30
C PHE A 246 -7.14 10.09 -20.89
N ILE A 247 -8.22 10.56 -20.28
CA ILE A 247 -8.71 10.08 -18.98
C ILE A 247 -9.04 8.58 -19.06
N PHE A 248 -9.67 8.13 -20.14
CA PHE A 248 -9.98 6.71 -20.36
C PHE A 248 -8.71 5.84 -20.40
N ILE A 249 -7.69 6.25 -21.14
CA ILE A 249 -6.41 5.54 -21.23
C ILE A 249 -5.71 5.51 -19.85
N MET A 250 -5.72 6.62 -19.12
CA MET A 250 -5.13 6.68 -17.78
C MET A 250 -5.87 5.81 -16.76
N ALA A 251 -7.20 5.79 -16.80
CA ALA A 251 -8.01 4.93 -15.95
C ALA A 251 -7.71 3.45 -16.22
N LEU A 252 -7.46 3.07 -17.48
CA LEU A 252 -6.99 1.71 -17.82
C LEU A 252 -5.63 1.41 -17.18
N PHE A 253 -4.65 2.31 -17.32
CA PHE A 253 -3.33 2.12 -16.72
C PHE A 253 -3.40 2.01 -15.19
N LEU A 254 -4.17 2.87 -14.51
CA LEU A 254 -4.38 2.80 -13.06
C LEU A 254 -5.04 1.48 -12.64
N ALA A 255 -6.08 1.03 -13.35
CA ALA A 255 -6.75 -0.23 -13.05
C ALA A 255 -5.82 -1.43 -13.26
N LEU A 256 -4.96 -1.39 -14.30
CA LEU A 256 -3.92 -2.41 -14.53
C LEU A 256 -2.87 -2.41 -13.42
N THR A 257 -2.37 -1.24 -13.01
CA THR A 257 -1.40 -1.12 -11.92
C THR A 257 -1.98 -1.69 -10.62
N ILE A 258 -3.23 -1.35 -10.26
CA ILE A 258 -3.90 -1.87 -9.06
C ILE A 258 -4.04 -3.39 -9.09
N LYS A 259 -4.39 -3.95 -10.25
CA LYS A 259 -4.53 -5.40 -10.35
C LYS A 259 -3.18 -6.10 -10.31
N SER A 260 -2.15 -5.50 -10.91
CA SER A 260 -0.79 -6.01 -10.92
C SER A 260 -0.14 -5.98 -9.54
N THR A 261 -0.41 -4.97 -8.73
CA THR A 261 0.13 -4.85 -7.37
C THR A 261 -0.66 -5.68 -6.33
N GLN A 262 -1.66 -6.46 -6.75
CA GLN A 262 -2.53 -7.28 -5.89
C GLN A 262 -3.14 -6.51 -4.71
N PHE A 263 -3.22 -5.17 -4.79
CA PHE A 263 -3.70 -4.32 -3.69
C PHE A 263 -5.17 -4.61 -3.33
N PHE A 264 -5.97 -4.98 -4.34
CA PHE A 264 -7.31 -5.50 -4.16
C PHE A 264 -7.47 -6.84 -4.89
N ILE A 265 -7.16 -7.93 -4.20
CA ILE A 265 -7.27 -9.30 -4.74
C ILE A 265 -8.73 -9.61 -5.13
N LEU A 266 -9.68 -9.15 -4.31
CA LEU A 266 -11.10 -9.51 -4.42
C LEU A 266 -11.91 -8.62 -5.37
N THR A 267 -11.48 -7.39 -5.67
CA THR A 267 -12.30 -6.49 -6.51
C THR A 267 -12.17 -6.80 -7.99
N ASN A 268 -13.30 -6.70 -8.68
CA ASN A 268 -13.36 -6.91 -10.12
C ASN A 268 -12.76 -5.70 -10.87
N PHE A 269 -11.90 -5.97 -11.85
CA PHE A 269 -11.20 -4.96 -12.66
C PHE A 269 -12.16 -3.92 -13.25
N MET A 270 -13.34 -4.37 -13.73
CA MET A 270 -14.33 -3.48 -14.35
C MET A 270 -14.88 -2.42 -13.38
N VAL A 271 -15.01 -2.77 -12.10
CA VAL A 271 -15.52 -1.84 -11.07
C VAL A 271 -14.48 -0.76 -10.79
N VAL A 272 -13.23 -1.18 -10.58
CA VAL A 272 -12.10 -0.27 -10.33
C VAL A 272 -11.90 0.68 -11.51
N PHE A 273 -11.91 0.14 -12.73
CA PHE A 273 -11.82 0.94 -13.95
C PHE A 273 -12.95 1.98 -14.07
N THR A 274 -14.19 1.56 -13.82
CA THR A 274 -15.36 2.45 -13.92
C THR A 274 -15.31 3.57 -12.90
N LEU A 275 -14.86 3.31 -11.68
CA LEU A 275 -14.69 4.32 -10.63
C LEU A 275 -13.68 5.40 -11.03
N PHE A 276 -12.50 5.01 -11.52
CA PHE A 276 -11.49 5.98 -11.97
C PHE A 276 -11.92 6.74 -13.21
N LEU A 277 -12.64 6.09 -14.13
CA LEU A 277 -13.20 6.75 -15.30
C LEU A 277 -14.21 7.82 -14.90
N LEU A 278 -15.15 7.49 -14.01
CA LEU A 278 -16.14 8.44 -13.49
C LEU A 278 -15.46 9.60 -12.76
N TYR A 279 -14.47 9.30 -11.92
CA TYR A 279 -13.70 10.30 -11.19
C TYR A 279 -13.00 11.29 -12.14
N GLY A 280 -12.26 10.80 -13.13
CA GLY A 280 -11.58 11.67 -14.09
C GLY A 280 -12.54 12.52 -14.92
N LEU A 281 -13.70 11.96 -15.31
CA LEU A 281 -14.73 12.71 -16.03
C LEU A 281 -15.39 13.80 -15.16
N LEU A 282 -15.67 13.49 -13.88
CA LEU A 282 -16.19 14.46 -12.90
C LEU A 282 -15.23 15.63 -12.71
N LEU A 283 -13.93 15.33 -12.60
CA LEU A 283 -12.89 16.32 -12.40
C LEU A 283 -12.70 17.24 -13.63
N TRP A 284 -13.03 16.76 -14.84
CA TRP A 284 -13.05 17.60 -16.05
C TRP A 284 -14.29 18.49 -16.16
N LEU A 285 -15.43 18.02 -15.63
CA LEU A 285 -16.70 18.74 -15.70
C LEU A 285 -16.81 19.86 -14.65
N SER A 286 -16.06 19.73 -13.54
CA SER A 286 -16.00 20.71 -12.44
C SER A 286 -15.14 21.92 -12.74
#